data_AF-A0A7J4GIR1-F1
#
_entry.id   AF-A0A7J4GIR1-F1
#
_cell.length_a   1.000
_cell.length_b   1.000
_cell.length_c   1.000
_cell.angle_alpha   90.00
_cell.angle_beta   90.00
_cell.angle_gamma   90.00
#
_symmetry.space_group_name_H-M   'P 1'
#
loop_
_entity.id
_entity.type
_entity.pdbx_description
1 polymer ?
#
loop_
_entity_poly.entity_id
_entity_poly.type
_entity_poly.pdbx_seq_one_letter_code
_entity_poly.pdbx_strand_id
1 'polypeptide(L)'
;MSNTDPLVLDHEAWNLSELIEHILTRHFNLGDEAIGGIAWQVRSRDGGDESESLLHVNRSLESLGWVAMLDEGDPPILSVAPRPIEQLLLPNWQLLSIWSMMSVFLTFVGSAWLLQFDADAGAFDPEILRQAVLYFTLPVVLTMALASEIRRRAAARFGINIGHLVPIVFPILSPIWPFGIAGLLSQRRSDLFLVPNRRALGIIELATPLTLFLSGTVLTVIGLALTPNEPPEISALPIAFQNNPLLTILVMDWLGADLWIRLQWLHPTALAGIGLSVVGWASLLPIPGFPGDRMLHAIIGPAEMSDSKRQTSLFILMLGVMVLVFVETEYWPWLLIAAIGTMRRFSTENTPPPIIVDESKGLSDVSRKQLVAAMLIVLIAGFPGMYPTYQIADWDAGLDI
;
A
#
# COMPACT_ATOMS: atom_id res chain seq x y z
N MET A 1 42.17 20.30 47.32
CA MET A 1 42.38 19.20 46.37
C MET A 1 41.19 18.28 46.54
N SER A 2 40.29 18.21 45.55
CA SER A 2 39.08 17.39 45.61
C SER A 2 39.47 15.92 45.43
N ASN A 3 39.06 15.07 46.38
CA ASN A 3 39.13 13.61 46.23
C ASN A 3 38.34 13.20 44.98
N THR A 4 39.06 12.87 43.92
CA THR A 4 38.53 12.06 42.83
C THR A 4 38.62 10.61 43.28
N ASP A 5 37.50 10.01 43.66
CA ASP A 5 37.43 8.58 43.90
C ASP A 5 37.90 7.84 42.64
N PRO A 6 38.74 6.79 42.79
CA PRO A 6 39.26 6.06 41.65
C PRO A 6 38.10 5.37 40.91
N LEU A 7 38.06 5.53 39.58
CA LEU A 7 37.20 4.73 38.71
C LEU A 7 37.54 3.25 38.93
N VAL A 8 36.68 2.55 39.64
CA VAL A 8 36.74 1.09 39.79
C VAL A 8 36.32 0.49 38.45
N LEU A 9 37.31 0.06 37.67
CA LEU A 9 37.08 -0.71 36.46
C LEU A 9 36.68 -2.13 36.87
N ASP A 10 35.48 -2.53 36.45
CA ASP A 10 34.99 -3.88 36.64
C ASP A 10 35.90 -4.87 35.89
N HIS A 11 36.37 -5.92 36.56
CA HIS A 11 37.45 -6.80 36.07
C HIS A 11 36.96 -7.95 35.19
N GLU A 12 35.64 -8.14 35.07
CA GLU A 12 35.04 -9.18 34.22
C GLU A 12 34.43 -8.56 32.95
N ALA A 13 34.84 -9.08 31.80
CA ALA A 13 34.23 -8.68 30.53
C ALA A 13 32.81 -9.23 30.46
N TRP A 14 31.81 -8.34 30.50
CA TRP A 14 30.40 -8.74 30.43
C TRP A 14 30.11 -9.53 29.16
N ASN A 15 29.35 -10.61 29.30
CA ASN A 15 28.72 -11.26 28.16
C ASN A 15 27.66 -10.31 27.57
N LEU A 16 27.33 -10.47 26.28
CA LEU A 16 26.33 -9.65 25.59
C LEU A 16 24.98 -9.62 26.33
N SER A 17 24.53 -10.77 26.84
CA SER A 17 23.28 -10.85 27.60
C SER A 17 23.33 -10.03 28.88
N GLU A 18 24.44 -10.10 29.62
CA GLU A 18 24.66 -9.34 30.87
C GLU A 18 24.75 -7.84 30.60
N LEU A 19 25.41 -7.44 29.51
CA LEU A 19 25.47 -6.05 29.07
C LEU A 19 24.07 -5.52 28.74
N ILE A 20 23.28 -6.28 27.99
CA ILE A 20 21.91 -5.89 27.63
C ILE A 20 21.07 -5.78 28.90
N GLU A 21 21.08 -6.80 29.76
CA GLU A 21 20.36 -6.80 31.03
C GLU A 21 20.72 -5.59 31.90
N HIS A 22 22.01 -5.26 32.00
CA HIS A 22 22.48 -4.10 32.75
C HIS A 22 22.02 -2.76 32.13
N ILE A 23 21.87 -2.66 30.81
CA ILE A 23 21.27 -1.50 30.15
C ILE A 23 19.77 -1.43 30.47
N LEU A 24 19.07 -2.56 30.42
CA LEU A 24 17.63 -2.63 30.65
C LEU A 24 17.24 -2.26 32.08
N THR A 25 17.97 -2.75 33.09
CA THR A 25 17.70 -2.48 34.52
C THR A 25 17.77 -1.00 34.91
N ARG A 26 18.39 -0.16 34.08
CA ARG A 26 18.40 1.31 34.27
C ARG A 26 17.04 1.94 34.01
N HIS A 27 16.22 1.31 33.17
CA HIS A 27 14.94 1.87 32.70
C HIS A 27 13.74 1.00 33.08
N PHE A 28 13.93 -0.30 33.29
CA PHE A 28 12.89 -1.26 33.62
C PHE A 28 13.22 -2.03 34.90
N ASN A 29 12.18 -2.40 35.65
CA ASN A 29 12.25 -3.47 36.64
C ASN A 29 12.05 -4.80 35.90
N LEU A 30 13.09 -5.62 35.82
CA LEU A 30 13.05 -6.92 35.16
C LEU A 30 12.42 -7.97 36.08
N GLY A 31 11.43 -8.70 35.56
CA GLY A 31 10.78 -9.84 36.19
C GLY A 31 11.28 -11.16 35.62
N ASP A 32 10.38 -12.12 35.48
CA ASP A 32 10.71 -13.46 34.96
C ASP A 32 11.17 -13.40 33.50
N GLU A 33 12.16 -14.25 33.17
CA GLU A 33 12.66 -14.44 31.81
C GLU A 33 11.57 -15.09 30.94
N ALA A 34 11.32 -14.51 29.78
CA ALA A 34 10.31 -15.00 28.84
C ALA A 34 10.92 -15.96 27.82
N ILE A 35 10.09 -16.85 27.26
CA ILE A 35 10.53 -17.85 26.28
C ILE A 35 10.82 -17.15 24.94
N GLY A 36 12.05 -17.26 24.42
CA GLY A 36 12.36 -16.86 23.04
C GLY A 36 13.58 -15.98 22.84
N GLY A 37 14.72 -16.28 23.48
CA GLY A 37 15.95 -15.49 23.36
C GLY A 37 16.10 -14.53 24.52
N ILE A 38 16.61 -13.32 24.26
CA ILE A 38 16.85 -12.28 25.28
C ILE A 38 15.53 -11.55 25.55
N ALA A 39 14.73 -12.03 26.51
CA ALA A 39 13.42 -11.46 26.79
C ALA A 39 13.02 -11.57 28.27
N TRP A 40 12.34 -10.54 28.79
CA TRP A 40 11.89 -10.49 30.19
C TRP A 40 10.52 -9.84 30.31
N GLN A 41 9.76 -10.20 31.33
CA GLN A 41 8.65 -9.37 31.79
C GLN A 41 9.18 -8.07 32.38
N VAL A 42 8.61 -6.93 32.00
CA VAL A 42 9.10 -5.63 32.44
C VAL A 42 7.99 -4.73 32.97
N ARG A 43 8.35 -3.88 33.93
CA ARG A 43 7.57 -2.68 34.28
C ARG A 43 8.49 -1.47 34.28
N SER A 44 7.98 -0.32 33.87
CA SER A 44 8.77 0.91 33.91
C SER A 44 9.30 1.16 35.33
N ARG A 45 10.56 1.57 35.41
CA ARG A 45 11.15 2.00 36.67
C ARG A 45 10.44 3.28 37.14
N ASP A 46 10.21 3.39 38.45
CA ASP A 46 9.49 4.52 39.07
C ASP A 46 8.02 4.70 38.65
N GLY A 47 7.40 3.68 38.02
CA GLY A 47 5.99 3.69 37.63
C GLY A 47 5.67 4.64 36.46
N GLY A 48 6.67 4.94 35.62
CA GLY A 48 6.50 5.72 34.40
C GLY A 48 5.80 4.93 33.27
N ASP A 49 5.68 5.54 32.09
CA ASP A 49 5.18 4.88 30.89
C ASP A 49 6.23 3.90 30.35
N GLU A 50 5.84 2.63 30.16
CA GLU A 50 6.68 1.61 29.53
C GLU A 50 7.10 2.01 28.12
N SER A 51 6.23 2.71 27.39
CA SER A 51 6.50 3.19 26.02
C SER A 51 7.63 4.23 26.00
N GLU A 52 7.64 5.16 26.95
CA GLU A 52 8.69 6.17 27.07
C GLU A 52 10.02 5.52 27.51
N SER A 53 9.95 4.58 28.44
CA SER A 53 11.11 3.81 28.91
C SER A 53 11.76 3.03 27.77
N LEU A 54 10.95 2.45 26.87
CA LEU A 54 11.40 1.77 25.66
C LEU A 54 12.17 2.70 24.72
N LEU A 55 11.72 3.94 24.54
CA LEU A 55 12.43 4.94 23.72
C LEU A 55 13.81 5.25 24.28
N HIS A 56 13.95 5.35 25.60
CA HIS A 56 15.24 5.59 26.26
C HIS A 56 16.19 4.39 26.13
N VAL A 57 15.69 3.18 26.33
CA VAL A 57 16.46 1.95 26.11
C VAL A 57 16.94 1.85 24.66
N ASN A 58 16.07 2.09 23.69
CA ASN A 58 16.41 1.97 22.28
C ASN A 58 17.44 2.98 21.79
N ARG A 59 17.53 4.17 22.41
CA ARG A 59 18.64 5.12 22.16
C ARG A 59 19.99 4.56 22.61
N SER A 60 20.01 3.78 23.69
CA SER A 60 21.23 3.16 24.22
C SER A 60 21.63 1.92 23.42
N LEU A 61 20.65 1.13 22.97
CA LEU A 61 20.88 -0.08 22.18
C LEU A 61 21.22 0.20 20.71
N GLU A 62 20.83 1.36 20.18
CA GLU A 62 21.08 1.76 18.79
C GLU A 62 22.57 1.71 18.42
N SER A 63 23.45 2.25 19.26
CA SER A 63 24.90 2.23 19.01
C SER A 63 25.52 0.83 19.04
N LEU A 64 24.82 -0.14 19.65
CA LEU A 64 25.26 -1.53 19.75
C LEU A 64 24.69 -2.39 18.61
N GLY A 65 23.82 -1.85 17.76
CA GLY A 65 23.16 -2.60 16.69
C GLY A 65 21.99 -3.47 17.17
N TRP A 66 21.39 -3.15 18.32
CA TRP A 66 20.27 -3.89 18.90
C TRP A 66 19.01 -3.02 18.96
N VAL A 67 17.86 -3.69 19.06
CA VAL A 67 16.56 -3.05 19.29
C VAL A 67 15.80 -3.86 20.34
N ALA A 68 15.25 -3.16 21.32
CA ALA A 68 14.27 -3.69 22.24
C ALA A 68 12.86 -3.46 21.68
N MET A 69 12.01 -4.45 21.79
CA MET A 69 10.61 -4.46 21.38
C MET A 69 9.75 -4.85 22.57
N LEU A 70 8.54 -4.32 22.63
CA LEU A 70 7.66 -4.44 23.79
C LEU A 70 6.33 -5.02 23.33
N ASP A 71 6.14 -6.31 23.65
CA ASP A 71 5.01 -7.12 23.21
C ASP A 71 3.81 -6.96 24.16
N GLU A 72 2.60 -7.28 23.67
CA GLU A 72 1.36 -7.22 24.48
C GLU A 72 1.40 -8.19 25.68
N GLY A 73 0.98 -7.72 26.85
CA GLY A 73 0.92 -8.50 28.11
C GLY A 73 0.71 -7.63 29.35
N ASP A 74 0.37 -8.24 30.49
CA ASP A 74 0.41 -7.59 31.81
C ASP A 74 1.08 -8.51 32.85
N PRO A 75 2.34 -8.26 33.23
CA PRO A 75 3.24 -7.22 32.69
C PRO A 75 3.64 -7.47 31.21
N PRO A 76 3.99 -6.42 30.45
CA PRO A 76 4.45 -6.59 29.07
C PRO A 76 5.78 -7.33 28.99
N ILE A 77 6.02 -7.97 27.85
CA ILE A 77 7.26 -8.70 27.58
C ILE A 77 8.17 -7.81 26.75
N LEU A 78 9.38 -7.56 27.24
CA LEU A 78 10.43 -6.88 26.50
C LEU A 78 11.35 -7.91 25.85
N SER A 79 11.42 -7.92 24.53
CA SER A 79 12.32 -8.78 23.75
C SER A 79 13.42 -7.94 23.09
N VAL A 80 14.65 -8.45 23.06
CA VAL A 80 15.80 -7.75 22.45
C VAL A 80 16.36 -8.58 21.29
N ALA A 81 16.44 -7.95 20.12
CA ALA A 81 16.87 -8.58 18.88
C ALA A 81 17.93 -7.74 18.16
N PRO A 82 18.79 -8.36 17.34
CA PRO A 82 19.71 -7.60 16.50
C PRO A 82 18.88 -6.77 15.53
N ARG A 83 19.30 -5.54 15.26
CA ARG A 83 18.62 -4.70 14.27
C ARG A 83 18.67 -5.38 12.90
N PRO A 84 17.55 -5.36 12.15
CA PRO A 84 17.55 -5.87 10.79
C PRO A 84 18.57 -5.09 9.95
N ILE A 85 19.30 -5.81 9.08
CA ILE A 85 20.27 -5.19 8.18
C ILE A 85 19.50 -4.29 7.22
N GLU A 86 19.79 -2.99 7.25
CA GLU A 86 19.14 -2.05 6.37
C GLU A 86 19.48 -2.34 4.90
N GLN A 87 18.44 -2.50 4.08
CA GLN A 87 18.62 -2.55 2.63
C GLN A 87 19.06 -1.18 2.11
N LEU A 88 20.08 -1.20 1.27
CA LEU A 88 20.54 -0.02 0.54
C LEU A 88 19.41 0.46 -0.37
N LEU A 89 19.02 1.72 -0.23
CA LEU A 89 18.04 2.34 -1.12
C LEU A 89 18.67 2.53 -2.50
N LEU A 90 17.83 2.47 -3.55
CA LEU A 90 18.30 2.79 -4.89
C LEU A 90 18.77 4.24 -4.91
N PRO A 91 19.96 4.54 -5.49
CA PRO A 91 20.40 5.91 -5.66
C PRO A 91 19.43 6.67 -6.55
N ASN A 92 19.30 7.98 -6.31
CA ASN A 92 18.30 8.83 -6.96
C ASN A 92 18.35 8.76 -8.50
N TRP A 93 19.53 8.57 -9.09
CA TRP A 93 19.65 8.44 -10.55
C TRP A 93 19.02 7.15 -11.09
N GLN A 94 19.18 6.01 -10.40
CA GLN A 94 18.54 4.74 -10.80
C GLN A 94 17.03 4.85 -10.66
N LEU A 95 16.57 5.45 -9.57
CA LEU A 95 15.15 5.71 -9.37
C LEU A 95 14.60 6.60 -10.48
N LEU A 96 15.28 7.70 -10.80
CA LEU A 96 14.91 8.60 -11.89
C LEU A 96 14.86 7.86 -13.24
N SER A 97 15.83 6.99 -13.52
CA SER A 97 15.83 6.16 -14.73
C SER A 97 14.63 5.23 -14.81
N ILE A 98 14.26 4.57 -13.69
CA ILE A 98 13.08 3.70 -13.64
C ILE A 98 11.81 4.52 -13.88
N TRP A 99 11.65 5.65 -13.18
CA TRP A 99 10.49 6.53 -13.35
C TRP A 99 10.38 7.07 -14.78
N SER A 100 11.50 7.46 -15.38
CA SER A 100 11.56 7.90 -16.78
C SER A 100 11.14 6.78 -17.74
N MET A 101 11.68 5.57 -17.57
CA MET A 101 11.31 4.41 -18.39
C MET A 101 9.82 4.07 -18.26
N MET A 102 9.29 4.03 -17.03
CA MET A 102 7.87 3.76 -16.80
C MET A 102 6.96 4.86 -17.39
N SER A 103 7.43 6.11 -17.42
CA SER A 103 6.71 7.22 -18.07
C SER A 103 6.64 7.04 -19.60
N VAL A 104 7.72 6.54 -20.22
CA VAL A 104 7.72 6.19 -21.66
C VAL A 104 6.72 5.07 -21.93
N PHE A 105 6.68 4.03 -21.08
CA PHE A 105 5.71 2.94 -21.22
C PHE A 105 4.26 3.43 -21.08
N LEU A 106 3.98 4.31 -20.13
CA LEU A 106 2.66 4.94 -20.00
C LEU A 106 2.30 5.78 -21.22
N THR A 107 3.28 6.45 -21.83
CA THR A 107 3.05 7.23 -23.05
C THR A 107 2.60 6.34 -24.20
N PHE A 108 3.21 5.16 -24.36
CA PHE A 108 2.76 4.18 -25.36
C PHE A 108 1.35 3.66 -25.08
N VAL A 109 1.00 3.42 -23.81
CA VAL A 109 -0.37 3.01 -23.44
C VAL A 109 -1.38 4.11 -23.78
N GLY A 110 -1.10 5.37 -23.40
CA GLY A 110 -1.97 6.51 -23.72
C GLY A 110 -2.07 6.78 -25.22
N SER A 111 -0.98 6.59 -25.97
CA SER A 111 -0.97 6.70 -27.43
C SER A 111 -1.81 5.60 -28.06
N ALA A 112 -1.66 4.35 -27.61
CA ALA A 112 -2.46 3.23 -28.10
C ALA A 112 -3.95 3.40 -27.81
N TRP A 113 -4.31 4.07 -26.70
CA TRP A 113 -5.70 4.43 -26.41
C TRP A 113 -6.24 5.43 -27.42
N LEU A 114 -5.50 6.51 -27.70
CA LEU A 114 -5.92 7.55 -28.64
C LEU A 114 -6.04 7.05 -30.08
N LEU A 115 -5.16 6.14 -30.52
CA LEU A 115 -5.18 5.57 -31.87
C LEU A 115 -6.44 4.73 -32.18
N GLN A 116 -7.20 4.32 -31.16
CA GLN A 116 -8.51 3.66 -31.39
C GLN A 116 -9.57 4.60 -31.97
N PHE A 117 -9.35 5.91 -31.84
CA PHE A 117 -10.29 6.96 -32.23
C PHE A 117 -9.77 7.81 -33.40
N ASP A 118 -8.63 7.43 -33.98
CA ASP A 118 -8.01 8.11 -35.10
C ASP A 118 -7.37 7.08 -36.03
N ALA A 119 -8.12 6.67 -37.06
CA ALA A 119 -7.70 5.61 -37.99
C ALA A 119 -6.56 6.03 -38.93
N ASP A 120 -6.38 7.34 -39.13
CA ASP A 120 -5.40 7.89 -40.08
C ASP A 120 -4.06 8.22 -39.40
N ALA A 121 -4.04 8.31 -38.08
CA ALA A 121 -2.84 8.63 -37.31
C ALA A 121 -1.86 7.43 -37.20
N GLY A 122 -0.58 7.73 -37.39
CA GLY A 122 0.50 6.77 -37.17
C GLY A 122 0.85 6.60 -35.69
N ALA A 123 1.43 5.45 -35.33
CA ALA A 123 1.82 5.14 -33.95
C ALA A 123 2.84 6.12 -33.31
N PHE A 124 3.54 6.91 -34.12
CA PHE A 124 4.49 7.94 -33.69
C PHE A 124 4.06 9.35 -34.10
N ASP A 125 2.76 9.57 -34.32
CA ASP A 125 2.25 10.91 -34.58
C ASP A 125 2.60 11.86 -33.41
N PRO A 126 3.30 12.97 -33.67
CA PRO A 126 3.70 13.91 -32.61
C PRO A 126 2.53 14.47 -31.80
N GLU A 127 1.36 14.66 -32.40
CA GLU A 127 0.18 15.20 -31.72
C GLU A 127 -0.45 14.15 -30.81
N ILE A 128 -0.58 12.90 -31.26
CA ILE A 128 -1.05 11.77 -30.43
C ILE A 128 -0.12 11.57 -29.23
N LEU A 129 1.20 11.56 -29.46
CA LEU A 129 2.18 11.44 -28.39
C LEU A 129 2.08 12.60 -27.40
N ARG A 130 1.92 13.83 -27.89
CA ARG A 130 1.74 15.01 -27.04
C ARG A 130 0.49 14.90 -26.17
N GLN A 131 -0.63 14.48 -26.74
CA GLN A 131 -1.88 14.27 -26.02
C GLN A 131 -1.77 13.13 -25.00
N ALA A 132 -1.13 12.02 -25.37
CA ALA A 132 -0.87 10.90 -24.46
C ALA A 132 0.01 11.33 -23.27
N VAL A 133 1.01 12.18 -23.50
CA VAL A 133 1.83 12.74 -22.42
C VAL A 133 1.00 13.64 -21.51
N LEU A 134 0.29 14.61 -22.08
CA LEU A 134 -0.43 15.64 -21.32
C LEU A 134 -1.63 15.11 -20.56
N TYR A 135 -2.42 14.25 -21.19
CA TYR A 135 -3.72 13.84 -20.66
C TYR A 135 -3.73 12.49 -20.00
N PHE A 136 -2.70 11.65 -20.19
CA PHE A 136 -2.61 10.34 -19.55
C PHE A 136 -1.35 10.20 -18.70
N THR A 137 -0.17 10.30 -19.31
CA THR A 137 1.11 9.99 -18.63
C THR A 137 1.40 10.94 -17.49
N LEU A 138 1.35 12.25 -17.71
CA LEU A 138 1.62 13.24 -16.67
C LEU A 138 0.65 13.11 -15.49
N PRO A 139 -0.68 13.03 -15.68
CA PRO A 139 -1.61 12.77 -14.59
C PRO A 139 -1.29 11.52 -13.77
N VAL A 140 -0.95 10.41 -14.43
CA VAL A 140 -0.57 9.15 -13.75
C VAL A 140 0.72 9.33 -12.96
N VAL A 141 1.78 9.79 -13.61
CA VAL A 141 3.12 9.90 -13.00
C VAL A 141 3.11 10.89 -11.84
N LEU A 142 2.46 12.05 -11.99
CA LEU A 142 2.34 13.05 -10.92
C LEU A 142 1.56 12.50 -9.73
N THR A 143 0.48 11.76 -9.96
CA THR A 143 -0.31 11.16 -8.88
C THR A 143 0.47 10.07 -8.14
N MET A 144 1.17 9.21 -8.86
CA MET A 144 2.02 8.17 -8.26
C MET A 144 3.19 8.79 -7.49
N ALA A 145 3.80 9.86 -8.02
CA ALA A 145 4.86 10.60 -7.34
C ALA A 145 4.34 11.28 -6.07
N LEU A 146 3.15 11.87 -6.12
CA LEU A 146 2.46 12.44 -4.96
C LEU A 146 2.19 11.37 -3.89
N ALA A 147 1.66 10.19 -4.27
CA ALA A 147 1.42 9.09 -3.35
C ALA A 147 2.72 8.60 -2.68
N SER A 148 3.80 8.49 -3.47
CA SER A 148 5.16 8.17 -2.99
C SER A 148 5.68 9.21 -1.98
N GLU A 149 5.50 10.50 -2.27
CA GLU A 149 5.88 11.60 -1.40
C GLU A 149 5.10 11.62 -0.09
N ILE A 150 3.77 11.49 -0.15
CA ILE A 150 2.89 11.50 1.02
C ILE A 150 3.23 10.31 1.93
N ARG A 151 3.43 9.11 1.37
CA ARG A 151 3.84 7.92 2.13
C ARG A 151 5.18 8.15 2.82
N ARG A 152 6.18 8.69 2.10
CA ARG A 152 7.51 8.97 2.67
C ARG A 152 7.43 10.00 3.81
N ARG A 153 6.66 11.08 3.63
CA ARG A 153 6.46 12.10 4.67
C ARG A 153 5.71 11.54 5.89
N ALA A 154 4.71 10.69 5.66
CA ALA A 154 4.00 10.01 6.74
C ALA A 154 4.96 9.14 7.57
N ALA A 155 5.85 8.38 6.92
CA ALA A 155 6.86 7.57 7.59
C ALA A 155 7.91 8.41 8.33
N ALA A 156 8.36 9.51 7.73
CA ALA A 156 9.34 10.42 8.34
C ALA A 156 8.83 11.06 9.64
N ARG A 157 7.51 11.30 9.78
CA ARG A 157 6.90 11.78 11.04
C ARG A 157 7.08 10.80 12.20
N PHE A 158 7.35 9.53 11.90
CA PHE A 158 7.61 8.47 12.87
C PHE A 158 9.09 8.07 12.91
N GLY A 159 9.98 8.85 12.29
CA GLY A 159 11.42 8.57 12.26
C GLY A 159 11.83 7.42 11.33
N ILE A 160 10.95 6.96 10.44
CA ILE A 160 11.22 5.83 9.54
C ILE A 160 11.62 6.34 8.16
N ASN A 161 12.74 5.86 7.62
CA ASN A 161 13.14 6.09 6.24
C ASN A 161 12.75 4.88 5.35
N ILE A 162 11.69 5.05 4.55
CA ILE A 162 11.19 4.00 3.62
C ILE A 162 11.61 4.22 2.15
N GLY A 163 12.25 5.34 1.83
CA GLY A 163 12.54 5.74 0.45
C GLY A 163 11.27 6.09 -0.36
N HIS A 164 11.41 6.08 -1.68
CA HIS A 164 10.31 6.30 -2.62
C HIS A 164 9.75 4.98 -3.15
N LEU A 165 8.49 5.00 -3.58
CA LEU A 165 7.90 3.88 -4.30
C LEU A 165 8.46 3.73 -5.72
N VAL A 166 8.41 2.50 -6.23
CA VAL A 166 8.78 2.13 -7.60
C VAL A 166 7.50 1.80 -8.40
N PRO A 167 7.23 2.51 -9.50
CA PRO A 167 6.10 2.21 -10.38
C PRO A 167 6.28 0.87 -11.10
N ILE A 168 5.21 0.08 -11.17
CA ILE A 168 5.11 -1.06 -12.09
C ILE A 168 4.13 -0.68 -13.20
N VAL A 169 4.65 -0.61 -14.43
CA VAL A 169 3.87 -0.29 -15.63
C VAL A 169 4.10 -1.36 -16.70
N PHE A 170 3.04 -1.76 -17.38
CA PHE A 170 3.10 -2.61 -18.56
C PHE A 170 2.88 -1.76 -19.82
N PRO A 171 3.76 -1.84 -20.84
CA PRO A 171 3.66 -1.06 -22.08
C PRO A 171 2.64 -1.68 -23.06
N ILE A 172 1.49 -2.13 -22.56
CA ILE A 172 0.49 -2.84 -23.36
C ILE A 172 -0.89 -2.32 -23.00
N LEU A 173 -1.65 -1.94 -24.01
CA LEU A 173 -3.07 -1.70 -23.89
C LEU A 173 -3.82 -3.01 -24.10
N SER A 174 -4.53 -3.47 -23.07
CA SER A 174 -5.34 -4.68 -23.11
C SER A 174 -6.78 -4.34 -22.74
N PRO A 175 -7.80 -4.88 -23.41
CA PRO A 175 -9.19 -4.68 -23.03
C PRO A 175 -9.54 -5.14 -21.61
N ILE A 176 -8.77 -6.09 -21.09
CA ILE A 176 -8.91 -6.67 -19.75
C ILE A 176 -8.15 -5.82 -18.70
N TRP A 177 -7.23 -4.95 -19.12
CA TRP A 177 -6.52 -4.03 -18.22
C TRP A 177 -5.92 -2.84 -19.01
N PRO A 178 -6.74 -1.84 -19.38
CA PRO A 178 -6.32 -0.79 -20.31
C PRO A 178 -5.50 0.33 -19.64
N PHE A 179 -5.24 0.23 -18.33
CA PHE A 179 -4.64 1.30 -17.55
C PHE A 179 -3.11 1.39 -17.67
N GLY A 180 -2.45 0.32 -18.12
CA GLY A 180 -0.98 0.24 -18.13
C GLY A 180 -0.30 0.22 -16.75
N ILE A 181 -1.02 0.53 -15.66
CA ILE A 181 -0.50 0.58 -14.29
C ILE A 181 -0.81 -0.73 -13.57
N ALA A 182 0.19 -1.42 -13.05
CA ALA A 182 -0.01 -2.62 -12.23
C ALA A 182 0.03 -2.33 -10.73
N GLY A 183 0.82 -1.33 -10.32
CA GLY A 183 0.92 -0.96 -8.90
C GLY A 183 2.17 -0.14 -8.56
N LEU A 184 2.39 -0.01 -7.26
CA LEU A 184 3.55 0.65 -6.65
C LEU A 184 4.23 -0.32 -5.67
N LEU A 185 5.53 -0.52 -5.83
CA LEU A 185 6.33 -1.34 -4.91
C LEU A 185 7.13 -0.47 -3.95
N SER A 186 7.26 -0.96 -2.71
CA SER A 186 8.21 -0.41 -1.75
C SER A 186 9.62 -0.85 -2.12
N GLN A 187 10.59 0.08 -2.11
CA GLN A 187 12.02 -0.27 -2.33
C GLN A 187 12.55 -1.16 -1.20
N ARG A 188 12.14 -0.85 0.03
CA ARG A 188 12.45 -1.67 1.20
C ARG A 188 11.36 -2.70 1.41
N ARG A 189 11.77 -3.93 1.73
CA ARG A 189 10.83 -4.95 2.23
C ARG A 189 10.19 -4.46 3.54
N SER A 190 8.92 -4.80 3.72
CA SER A 190 8.11 -4.28 4.84
C SER A 190 8.47 -4.86 6.21
N ASP A 191 9.18 -5.98 6.22
CA ASP A 191 9.67 -6.67 7.41
C ASP A 191 11.01 -6.13 7.93
N LEU A 192 11.64 -5.19 7.20
CA LEU A 192 12.97 -4.69 7.56
C LEU A 192 12.97 -3.30 8.20
N PHE A 193 11.84 -2.60 8.21
CA PHE A 193 11.74 -1.31 8.91
C PHE A 193 11.04 -1.47 10.25
N LEU A 194 11.66 -0.90 11.30
CA LEU A 194 11.15 -0.91 12.66
C LEU A 194 10.06 0.15 12.79
N VAL A 195 8.81 -0.27 12.83
CA VAL A 195 7.68 0.65 13.00
C VAL A 195 7.48 0.95 14.48
N PRO A 196 7.43 2.22 14.92
CA PRO A 196 7.33 2.53 16.34
C PRO A 196 6.10 1.94 17.02
N ASN A 197 4.94 1.96 16.37
CA ASN A 197 3.69 1.44 16.93
C ASN A 197 2.66 1.12 15.84
N ARG A 198 1.59 0.43 16.23
CA ARG A 198 0.48 0.03 15.34
C ARG A 198 -0.18 1.19 14.60
N ARG A 199 -0.31 2.37 15.24
CA ARG A 199 -0.89 3.57 14.61
C ARG A 199 -0.02 4.07 13.45
N ALA A 200 1.30 4.11 13.64
CA ALA A 200 2.23 4.51 12.59
C ALA A 200 2.13 3.59 11.37
N LEU A 201 2.08 2.27 11.58
CA LEU A 201 1.89 1.28 10.51
C LEU A 201 0.62 1.59 9.69
N GLY A 202 -0.51 1.76 10.37
CA GLY A 202 -1.79 2.04 9.70
C GLY A 202 -1.77 3.33 8.88
N ILE A 203 -1.19 4.42 9.39
CA ILE A 203 -1.11 5.70 8.68
C ILE A 203 -0.20 5.61 7.45
N ILE A 204 0.97 4.97 7.59
CA ILE A 204 1.94 4.82 6.50
C ILE A 204 1.35 3.96 5.37
N GLU A 205 0.70 2.86 5.71
CA GLU A 205 0.15 1.93 4.73
C GLU A 205 -1.13 2.44 4.07
N LEU A 206 -1.94 3.24 4.76
CA LEU A 206 -3.13 3.89 4.18
C LEU A 206 -2.77 5.03 3.21
N ALA A 207 -1.62 5.68 3.38
CA ALA A 207 -1.24 6.88 2.64
C ALA A 207 -1.24 6.69 1.11
N THR A 208 -0.65 5.59 0.61
CA THR A 208 -0.56 5.32 -0.84
C THR A 208 -1.92 4.95 -1.45
N PRO A 209 -2.63 3.92 -0.96
CA PRO A 209 -3.93 3.54 -1.50
C PRO A 209 -4.92 4.71 -1.53
N LEU A 210 -4.98 5.48 -0.43
CA LEU A 210 -5.91 6.60 -0.30
C LEU A 210 -5.57 7.74 -1.26
N THR A 211 -4.29 8.08 -1.43
CA THR A 211 -3.88 9.13 -2.37
C THR A 211 -4.22 8.75 -3.81
N LEU A 212 -3.93 7.51 -4.20
CA LEU A 212 -4.26 7.00 -5.54
C LEU A 212 -5.78 7.02 -5.78
N PHE A 213 -6.56 6.54 -4.81
CA PHE A 213 -8.01 6.47 -4.92
C PHE A 213 -8.67 7.86 -5.01
N LEU A 214 -8.30 8.78 -4.13
CA LEU A 214 -8.90 10.12 -4.12
C LEU A 214 -8.47 10.93 -5.34
N SER A 215 -7.19 10.95 -5.66
CA SER A 215 -6.67 11.69 -6.82
C SER A 215 -7.19 11.08 -8.12
N GLY A 216 -7.23 9.75 -8.19
CA GLY A 216 -7.82 9.02 -9.31
C GLY A 216 -9.28 9.39 -9.53
N THR A 217 -10.09 9.41 -8.47
CA THR A 217 -11.50 9.81 -8.53
C THR A 217 -11.67 11.25 -9.04
N VAL A 218 -10.83 12.19 -8.58
CA VAL A 218 -10.84 13.58 -9.07
C VAL A 218 -10.47 13.64 -10.56
N LEU A 219 -9.43 12.93 -10.98
CA LEU A 219 -9.03 12.85 -12.39
C LEU A 219 -10.11 12.21 -13.26
N THR A 220 -10.83 11.20 -12.75
CA THR A 220 -11.97 10.60 -13.45
C THR A 220 -13.06 11.62 -13.70
N VAL A 221 -13.45 12.40 -12.68
CA VAL A 221 -14.48 13.46 -12.83
C VAL A 221 -14.03 14.52 -13.84
N ILE A 222 -12.78 14.99 -13.76
CA ILE A 222 -12.23 15.96 -14.71
C ILE A 222 -12.23 15.38 -16.13
N GLY A 223 -11.76 14.14 -16.30
CA GLY A 223 -11.71 13.50 -17.60
C GLY A 223 -13.11 13.26 -18.17
N LEU A 224 -14.08 12.86 -17.35
CA LEU A 224 -15.48 12.73 -17.78
C LEU A 224 -16.03 14.08 -18.26
N ALA A 225 -15.61 15.21 -17.67
CA ALA A 225 -15.98 16.54 -18.16
C ALA A 225 -15.50 16.83 -19.57
N LEU A 226 -14.30 16.34 -19.87
CA LEU A 226 -13.63 16.52 -21.15
C LEU A 226 -14.09 15.48 -22.19
N THR A 227 -14.68 14.37 -21.77
CA THR A 227 -15.21 13.35 -22.68
C THR A 227 -16.42 13.90 -23.46
N PRO A 228 -16.40 13.86 -24.80
CA PRO A 228 -17.53 14.26 -25.63
C PRO A 228 -18.76 13.36 -25.42
N ASN A 229 -19.95 13.92 -25.65
CA ASN A 229 -21.21 13.16 -25.63
C ASN A 229 -21.43 12.33 -26.90
N GLU A 230 -20.84 12.73 -28.01
CA GLU A 230 -20.96 12.03 -29.29
C GLU A 230 -19.79 11.04 -29.41
N PRO A 231 -20.04 9.82 -29.91
CA PRO A 231 -18.98 8.84 -30.12
C PRO A 231 -18.00 9.36 -31.18
N PRO A 232 -16.68 9.26 -30.95
CA PRO A 232 -15.70 9.51 -31.99
C PRO A 232 -15.80 8.45 -33.10
N GLU A 233 -15.15 8.68 -34.25
CA GLU A 233 -15.01 7.63 -35.26
C GLU A 233 -14.14 6.50 -34.70
N ILE A 234 -14.74 5.32 -34.52
CA ILE A 234 -14.10 4.19 -33.86
C ILE A 234 -13.48 3.27 -34.92
N SER A 235 -12.17 3.01 -34.81
CA SER A 235 -11.44 2.13 -35.74
C SER A 235 -11.23 0.71 -35.19
N ALA A 236 -11.55 0.48 -33.91
CA ALA A 236 -11.33 -0.78 -33.19
C ALA A 236 -12.48 -1.09 -32.22
N LEU A 237 -12.59 -2.33 -31.75
CA LEU A 237 -13.60 -2.71 -30.74
C LEU A 237 -13.54 -1.81 -29.49
N PRO A 238 -14.60 -1.03 -29.17
CA PRO A 238 -14.60 -0.12 -28.03
C PRO A 238 -14.41 -0.86 -26.71
N ILE A 239 -13.62 -0.26 -25.82
CA ILE A 239 -13.43 -0.72 -24.45
C ILE A 239 -14.29 0.16 -23.55
N ALA A 240 -15.30 -0.44 -22.93
CA ALA A 240 -16.20 0.24 -22.01
C ALA A 240 -15.82 -0.03 -20.54
N PHE A 241 -16.24 0.89 -19.67
CA PHE A 241 -15.86 0.89 -18.26
C PHE A 241 -17.09 0.84 -17.36
N GLN A 242 -17.03 0.00 -16.33
CA GLN A 242 -17.99 0.03 -15.24
C GLN A 242 -17.59 1.13 -14.24
N ASN A 243 -18.57 1.90 -13.77
CA ASN A 243 -18.34 2.92 -12.75
C ASN A 243 -18.28 2.31 -11.34
N ASN A 244 -17.66 3.03 -10.41
CA ASN A 244 -17.76 2.73 -8.99
C ASN A 244 -18.91 3.55 -8.34
N PRO A 245 -19.49 3.08 -7.22
CA PRO A 245 -20.61 3.76 -6.58
C PRO A 245 -20.34 5.23 -6.22
N LEU A 246 -19.13 5.55 -5.77
CA LEU A 246 -18.74 6.92 -5.41
C LEU A 246 -18.82 7.85 -6.63
N LEU A 247 -18.25 7.42 -7.76
CA LEU A 247 -18.26 8.19 -8.99
C LEU A 247 -19.69 8.43 -9.46
N THR A 248 -20.54 7.40 -9.43
CA THR A 248 -21.97 7.51 -9.77
C THR A 248 -22.63 8.62 -8.96
N ILE A 249 -22.46 8.61 -7.64
CA ILE A 249 -23.03 9.63 -6.75
C ILE A 249 -22.50 11.03 -7.08
N LEU A 250 -21.21 11.16 -7.36
CA LEU A 250 -20.57 12.46 -7.62
C LEU A 250 -21.03 13.11 -8.93
N VAL A 251 -21.35 12.31 -9.95
CA VAL A 251 -21.70 12.83 -11.29
C VAL A 251 -23.18 12.65 -11.65
N MET A 252 -23.98 12.06 -10.75
CA MET A 252 -25.38 11.71 -11.01
C MET A 252 -26.21 12.89 -11.52
N ASP A 253 -26.16 14.03 -10.81
CA ASP A 253 -26.95 15.21 -11.14
C ASP A 253 -26.51 15.91 -12.44
N TRP A 254 -25.27 15.68 -12.86
CA TRP A 254 -24.67 16.35 -14.00
C TRP A 254 -24.71 15.50 -15.28
N LEU A 255 -24.32 14.23 -15.21
CA LEU A 255 -24.25 13.33 -16.37
C LEU A 255 -25.47 12.42 -16.48
N GLY A 256 -26.11 12.03 -15.37
CA GLY A 256 -27.29 11.16 -15.38
C GLY A 256 -27.13 9.94 -16.30
N ALA A 257 -27.96 9.88 -17.34
CA ALA A 257 -27.96 8.80 -18.34
C ALA A 257 -26.75 8.85 -19.30
N ASP A 258 -26.18 10.03 -19.54
CA ASP A 258 -25.04 10.24 -20.45
C ASP A 258 -23.73 9.65 -19.88
N LEU A 259 -23.69 9.36 -18.58
CA LEU A 259 -22.53 8.74 -17.95
C LEU A 259 -22.17 7.41 -18.63
N TRP A 260 -23.18 6.58 -18.92
CA TRP A 260 -22.98 5.28 -19.56
C TRP A 260 -22.35 5.41 -20.95
N ILE A 261 -22.77 6.45 -21.68
CA ILE A 261 -22.31 6.75 -23.03
C ILE A 261 -20.83 7.19 -22.97
N ARG A 262 -20.50 8.15 -22.11
CA ARG A 262 -19.13 8.65 -21.96
C ARG A 262 -18.13 7.59 -21.49
N LEU A 263 -18.57 6.59 -20.72
CA LEU A 263 -17.74 5.49 -20.26
C LEU A 263 -17.28 4.53 -21.37
N GLN A 264 -17.67 4.74 -22.63
CA GLN A 264 -17.28 3.88 -23.75
C GLN A 264 -16.12 4.48 -24.59
N TRP A 265 -15.85 5.78 -24.49
CA TRP A 265 -14.78 6.49 -25.22
C TRP A 265 -14.14 7.58 -24.35
N LEU A 266 -13.63 7.14 -23.20
CA LEU A 266 -13.08 8.04 -22.20
C LEU A 266 -11.96 8.95 -22.74
N HIS A 267 -12.03 10.23 -22.36
CA HIS A 267 -10.87 11.10 -22.44
C HIS A 267 -9.69 10.45 -21.67
N PRO A 268 -8.43 10.55 -22.13
CA PRO A 268 -7.31 9.84 -21.50
C PRO A 268 -7.12 10.17 -20.01
N THR A 269 -7.50 11.38 -19.57
CA THR A 269 -7.46 11.76 -18.15
C THR A 269 -8.45 10.96 -17.30
N ALA A 270 -9.62 10.60 -17.86
CA ALA A 270 -10.56 9.74 -17.16
C ALA A 270 -10.03 8.31 -17.06
N LEU A 271 -9.43 7.80 -18.14
CA LEU A 271 -8.77 6.49 -18.14
C LEU A 271 -7.66 6.42 -17.06
N ALA A 272 -6.82 7.45 -16.98
CA ALA A 272 -5.81 7.60 -15.93
C ALA A 272 -6.44 7.57 -14.54
N GLY A 273 -7.51 8.35 -14.34
CA GLY A 273 -8.24 8.43 -13.08
C GLY A 273 -8.81 7.09 -12.63
N ILE A 274 -9.50 6.38 -13.52
CA ILE A 274 -10.06 5.05 -13.23
C ILE A 274 -8.94 4.07 -12.89
N GLY A 275 -7.87 4.03 -13.67
CA GLY A 275 -6.74 3.13 -13.41
C GLY A 275 -6.09 3.36 -12.04
N LEU A 276 -5.84 4.63 -11.68
CA LEU A 276 -5.30 5.00 -10.37
C LEU A 276 -6.26 4.61 -9.23
N SER A 277 -7.56 4.83 -9.40
CA SER A 277 -8.58 4.47 -8.41
C SER A 277 -8.68 2.96 -8.22
N VAL A 278 -8.67 2.18 -9.30
CA VAL A 278 -8.71 0.71 -9.26
C VAL A 278 -7.46 0.16 -8.57
N VAL A 279 -6.27 0.68 -8.89
CA VAL A 279 -5.01 0.26 -8.25
C VAL A 279 -4.99 0.64 -6.77
N GLY A 280 -5.44 1.84 -6.42
CA GLY A 280 -5.59 2.29 -5.04
C GLY A 280 -6.54 1.38 -4.25
N TRP A 281 -7.71 1.09 -4.82
CA TRP A 281 -8.69 0.16 -4.24
C TRP A 281 -8.13 -1.25 -4.07
N ALA A 282 -7.52 -1.82 -5.11
CA ALA A 282 -6.97 -3.17 -5.08
C ALA A 282 -5.85 -3.33 -4.03
N SER A 283 -5.03 -2.28 -3.84
CA SER A 283 -3.96 -2.28 -2.83
C SER A 283 -4.48 -2.30 -1.37
N LEU A 284 -5.74 -1.93 -1.15
CA LEU A 284 -6.42 -1.98 0.14
C LEU A 284 -7.04 -3.36 0.46
N LEU A 285 -7.05 -4.28 -0.49
CA LEU A 285 -7.51 -5.64 -0.24
C LEU A 285 -6.64 -6.33 0.83
N PRO A 286 -7.24 -7.16 1.71
CA PRO A 286 -6.57 -7.82 2.83
C PRO A 286 -5.70 -9.02 2.40
N ILE A 287 -4.92 -8.83 1.33
CA ILE A 287 -4.06 -9.83 0.71
C ILE A 287 -2.64 -9.69 1.28
N PRO A 288 -2.00 -10.78 1.76
CA PRO A 288 -0.66 -10.69 2.30
C PRO A 288 0.32 -9.98 1.38
N GLY A 289 1.07 -9.04 1.94
CA GLY A 289 2.04 -8.21 1.22
C GLY A 289 1.46 -6.95 0.57
N PHE A 290 0.13 -6.81 0.52
CA PHE A 290 -0.51 -5.55 0.12
C PHE A 290 -0.61 -4.60 1.34
N PRO A 291 -0.70 -3.29 1.09
CA PRO A 291 -0.97 -2.32 2.16
C PRO A 291 -2.20 -2.65 3.00
N GLY A 292 -3.27 -3.17 2.39
CA GLY A 292 -4.50 -3.59 3.08
C GLY A 292 -4.27 -4.65 4.16
N ASP A 293 -3.44 -5.65 3.89
CA ASP A 293 -3.07 -6.67 4.90
C ASP A 293 -2.21 -6.10 6.02
N ARG A 294 -1.22 -5.26 5.70
CA ARG A 294 -0.43 -4.58 6.75
C ARG A 294 -1.28 -3.65 7.61
N MET A 295 -2.34 -3.08 7.04
CA MET A 295 -3.32 -2.33 7.81
C MET A 295 -4.16 -3.23 8.72
N LEU A 296 -4.47 -4.47 8.33
CA LEU A 296 -5.05 -5.45 9.25
C LEU A 296 -4.10 -5.77 10.41
N HIS A 297 -2.79 -5.91 10.16
CA HIS A 297 -1.80 -6.03 11.24
C HIS A 297 -1.82 -4.83 12.19
N ALA A 298 -1.98 -3.61 11.68
CA ALA A 298 -2.16 -2.43 12.53
C ALA A 298 -3.46 -2.50 13.37
N ILE A 299 -4.59 -2.86 12.74
CA ILE A 299 -5.93 -2.84 13.35
C ILE A 299 -6.12 -3.97 14.35
N ILE A 300 -5.69 -5.18 14.01
CA ILE A 300 -5.89 -6.41 14.80
C ILE A 300 -4.75 -6.58 15.79
N GLY A 301 -3.51 -6.54 15.30
CA GLY A 301 -2.29 -6.73 16.09
C GLY A 301 -1.44 -7.84 15.47
N PRO A 302 -0.11 -7.69 15.35
CA PRO A 302 0.78 -8.74 14.86
C PRO A 302 0.61 -10.09 15.58
N ALA A 303 0.62 -10.09 16.91
CA ALA A 303 0.50 -11.32 17.70
C ALA A 303 -0.82 -12.05 17.41
N GLU A 304 -1.93 -11.30 17.42
CA GLU A 304 -3.24 -11.86 17.11
C GLU A 304 -3.37 -12.33 15.65
N MET A 305 -2.77 -11.62 14.70
CA MET A 305 -2.72 -12.03 13.28
C MET A 305 -1.86 -13.27 13.05
N SER A 306 -0.93 -13.56 13.97
CA SER A 306 -0.10 -14.77 13.95
C SER A 306 -0.75 -15.98 14.64
N ASP A 307 -1.86 -15.80 15.37
CA ASP A 307 -2.59 -16.90 15.99
C ASP A 307 -3.15 -17.87 14.95
N SER A 308 -2.85 -19.16 15.09
CA SER A 308 -3.24 -20.22 14.17
C SER A 308 -4.75 -20.26 13.89
N LYS A 309 -5.57 -19.99 14.92
CA LYS A 309 -7.04 -19.95 14.75
C LYS A 309 -7.46 -18.79 13.84
N ARG A 310 -6.90 -17.60 14.04
CA ARG A 310 -7.22 -16.42 13.22
C ARG A 310 -6.68 -16.56 11.80
N GLN A 311 -5.45 -17.07 11.63
CA GLN A 311 -4.90 -17.34 10.31
C GLN A 311 -5.78 -18.31 9.52
N THR A 312 -6.23 -19.40 10.16
CA THR A 312 -7.14 -20.38 9.54
C THR A 312 -8.47 -19.72 9.17
N SER A 313 -9.03 -18.89 10.04
CA SER A 313 -10.28 -18.17 9.76
C SER A 313 -10.14 -17.19 8.59
N LEU A 314 -9.06 -16.41 8.55
CA LEU A 314 -8.76 -15.48 7.45
C LEU A 314 -8.52 -16.22 6.13
N PHE A 315 -7.86 -17.39 6.18
CA PHE A 315 -7.69 -18.25 5.02
C PHE A 315 -9.03 -18.76 4.49
N ILE A 316 -9.90 -19.29 5.35
CA ILE A 316 -11.24 -19.78 4.96
C ILE A 316 -12.08 -18.63 4.39
N LEU A 317 -12.02 -17.44 4.98
CA LEU A 317 -12.69 -16.26 4.47
C LEU A 317 -12.20 -15.90 3.07
N MET A 318 -10.88 -15.84 2.86
CA MET A 318 -10.28 -15.52 1.57
C MET A 318 -10.62 -16.58 0.51
N LEU A 319 -10.66 -17.86 0.90
CA LEU A 319 -11.10 -18.95 0.04
C LEU A 319 -12.55 -18.78 -0.39
N GLY A 320 -13.44 -18.42 0.53
CA GLY A 320 -14.85 -18.11 0.22
C GLY A 320 -14.99 -16.93 -0.75
N VAL A 321 -14.23 -15.86 -0.54
CA VAL A 321 -14.17 -14.71 -1.46
C VAL A 321 -13.67 -15.14 -2.83
N MET A 322 -12.62 -15.99 -2.89
CA MET A 322 -12.10 -16.50 -4.15
C MET A 322 -13.15 -17.32 -4.92
N VAL A 323 -13.88 -18.21 -4.24
CA VAL A 323 -14.98 -18.97 -4.86
C VAL A 323 -16.05 -18.02 -5.41
N LEU A 324 -16.45 -17.00 -4.64
CA LEU A 324 -17.42 -16.01 -5.11
C LEU A 324 -16.92 -15.29 -6.37
N VAL A 325 -15.67 -14.82 -6.38
CA VAL A 325 -15.07 -14.17 -7.56
C VAL A 325 -15.06 -15.12 -8.76
N PHE A 326 -14.70 -16.38 -8.59
CA PHE A 326 -14.66 -17.37 -9.67
C PHE A 326 -16.04 -17.73 -10.23
N VAL A 327 -17.11 -17.58 -9.44
CA VAL A 327 -18.49 -17.84 -9.88
C VAL A 327 -19.09 -16.62 -10.59
N GLU A 328 -18.76 -15.41 -10.11
CA GLU A 328 -19.42 -14.17 -10.55
C GLU A 328 -18.71 -13.48 -11.73
N THR A 329 -17.42 -13.76 -11.98
CA THR A 329 -16.69 -13.10 -13.06
C THR A 329 -15.72 -13.99 -13.83
N GLU A 330 -15.57 -13.68 -15.11
CA GLU A 330 -14.51 -14.18 -15.99
C GLU A 330 -13.35 -13.17 -16.12
N TYR A 331 -13.43 -12.01 -15.44
CA TYR A 331 -12.44 -10.96 -15.51
C TYR A 331 -11.11 -11.39 -14.87
N TRP A 332 -10.14 -11.69 -15.75
CA TRP A 332 -8.87 -12.33 -15.39
C TRP A 332 -8.08 -11.67 -14.25
N PRO A 333 -7.99 -10.32 -14.16
CA PRO A 333 -7.29 -9.66 -13.06
C PRO A 333 -7.88 -10.00 -11.68
N TRP A 334 -9.21 -10.10 -11.56
CA TRP A 334 -9.85 -10.49 -10.30
C TRP A 334 -9.59 -11.94 -9.94
N LEU A 335 -9.65 -12.84 -10.92
CA LEU A 335 -9.31 -14.24 -10.73
C LEU A 335 -7.86 -14.42 -10.24
N LEU A 336 -6.91 -13.69 -10.85
CA LEU A 336 -5.51 -13.71 -10.44
C LEU A 336 -5.30 -13.14 -9.03
N ILE A 337 -5.89 -11.99 -8.72
CA ILE A 337 -5.78 -11.36 -7.40
C ILE A 337 -6.37 -12.27 -6.31
N ALA A 338 -7.53 -12.88 -6.57
CA ALA A 338 -8.16 -13.80 -5.64
C ALA A 338 -7.31 -15.08 -5.43
N ALA A 339 -6.78 -15.67 -6.50
CA ALA A 339 -5.92 -16.84 -6.42
C ALA A 339 -4.62 -16.55 -5.65
N ILE A 340 -3.93 -15.44 -5.96
CA ILE A 340 -2.71 -15.02 -5.26
C ILE A 340 -3.00 -14.74 -3.79
N GLY A 341 -4.12 -14.07 -3.49
CA GLY A 341 -4.55 -13.78 -2.12
C GLY A 341 -4.73 -15.05 -1.28
N THR A 342 -5.45 -16.02 -1.82
CA THR A 342 -5.66 -17.32 -1.17
C THR A 342 -4.36 -18.09 -1.01
N MET A 343 -3.53 -18.17 -2.06
CA MET A 343 -2.25 -18.87 -2.03
C MET A 343 -1.30 -18.29 -0.97
N ARG A 344 -1.22 -16.96 -0.87
CA ARG A 344 -0.38 -16.28 0.13
C ARG A 344 -0.90 -16.45 1.56
N ARG A 345 -2.21 -16.57 1.77
CA ARG A 345 -2.77 -16.88 3.08
C ARG A 345 -2.58 -18.33 3.48
N PHE A 346 -2.50 -19.24 2.51
CA PHE A 346 -2.18 -20.64 2.75
C PHE A 346 -0.72 -20.83 3.17
N SER A 347 0.22 -20.09 2.56
CA SER A 347 1.66 -20.14 2.85
C SER A 347 2.16 -18.79 3.40
N THR A 348 1.97 -18.58 4.71
CA THR A 348 2.32 -17.33 5.40
C THR A 348 3.83 -17.11 5.56
N GLU A 349 4.64 -18.16 5.47
CA GLU A 349 6.11 -18.09 5.61
C GLU A 349 6.77 -17.12 4.62
N ASN A 350 6.16 -16.92 3.45
CA ASN A 350 6.69 -16.06 2.40
C ASN A 350 6.34 -14.57 2.57
N THR A 351 5.55 -14.21 3.60
CA THR A 351 5.11 -12.84 3.84
C THR A 351 5.27 -12.48 5.32
N PRO A 352 6.51 -12.22 5.77
CA PRO A 352 6.77 -11.91 7.18
C PRO A 352 5.98 -10.68 7.64
N PRO A 353 5.48 -10.68 8.88
CA PRO A 353 4.75 -9.56 9.44
C PRO A 353 5.66 -8.33 9.60
N PRO A 354 5.08 -7.11 9.62
CA PRO A 354 5.85 -5.91 9.93
C PRO A 354 6.36 -5.95 11.38
N ILE A 355 7.58 -5.47 11.60
CA ILE A 355 8.16 -5.37 12.95
C ILE A 355 7.62 -4.12 13.64
N ILE A 356 6.88 -4.30 14.73
CA ILE A 356 6.37 -3.21 15.57
C ILE A 356 7.18 -3.18 16.86
N VAL A 357 7.76 -2.02 17.16
CA VAL A 357 8.64 -1.84 18.33
C VAL A 357 7.85 -1.79 19.62
N ASP A 358 6.70 -1.10 19.62
CA ASP A 358 5.82 -0.97 20.78
C ASP A 358 4.44 -1.54 20.42
N GLU A 359 4.26 -2.84 20.63
CA GLU A 359 2.98 -3.53 20.44
C GLU A 359 2.07 -3.35 21.67
N SER A 360 2.63 -3.29 22.88
CA SER A 360 1.85 -3.18 24.13
C SER A 360 1.01 -1.91 24.22
N LYS A 361 1.47 -0.79 23.64
CA LYS A 361 0.68 0.45 23.51
C LYS A 361 -0.63 0.25 22.75
N GLY A 362 -0.70 -0.80 21.94
CA GLY A 362 -1.88 -1.18 21.19
C GLY A 362 -2.32 -0.10 20.21
N LEU A 363 -3.63 -0.10 19.93
CA LEU A 363 -4.26 0.91 19.08
C LEU A 363 -5.49 1.47 19.78
N SER A 364 -5.47 2.78 20.06
CA SER A 364 -6.62 3.51 20.64
C SER A 364 -7.89 3.27 19.83
N ASP A 365 -9.04 3.18 20.49
CA ASP A 365 -10.34 2.95 19.83
C ASP A 365 -10.66 3.96 18.73
N VAL A 366 -10.32 5.24 18.94
CA VAL A 366 -10.53 6.29 17.94
C VAL A 366 -9.72 6.02 16.68
N SER A 367 -8.41 5.77 16.82
CA SER A 367 -7.54 5.45 15.68
C SER A 367 -7.97 4.16 14.97
N ARG A 368 -8.38 3.14 15.74
CA ARG A 368 -8.90 1.87 15.19
C ARG A 368 -10.13 2.11 14.32
N LYS A 369 -11.13 2.84 14.85
CA LYS A 369 -12.35 3.19 14.11
C LYS A 369 -12.06 4.02 12.86
N GLN A 370 -11.12 4.97 12.93
CA GLN A 370 -10.73 5.79 11.78
C GLN A 370 -10.08 4.95 10.66
N LEU A 371 -9.15 4.06 10.99
CA LEU A 371 -8.51 3.18 10.01
C LEU A 371 -9.50 2.21 9.37
N VAL A 372 -10.35 1.57 10.19
CA VAL A 372 -11.41 0.66 9.71
C VAL A 372 -12.39 1.41 8.81
N ALA A 373 -12.85 2.60 9.23
CA ALA A 373 -13.77 3.40 8.44
C ALA A 373 -13.15 3.82 7.10
N ALA A 374 -11.91 4.32 7.10
CA ALA A 374 -11.22 4.69 5.86
C ALA A 374 -11.07 3.50 4.91
N MET A 375 -10.69 2.32 5.43
CA MET A 375 -10.61 1.08 4.65
C MET A 375 -11.94 0.70 4.03
N LEU A 376 -13.00 0.63 4.84
CA LEU A 376 -14.32 0.19 4.38
C LEU A 376 -14.95 1.19 3.41
N ILE A 377 -14.80 2.49 3.66
CA ILE A 377 -15.32 3.54 2.75
C ILE A 377 -14.69 3.38 1.37
N VAL A 378 -13.36 3.23 1.28
CA VAL A 378 -12.70 3.03 -0.01
C VAL A 378 -13.13 1.71 -0.64
N LEU A 379 -13.16 0.61 0.12
CA LEU A 379 -13.50 -0.70 -0.42
C LEU A 379 -14.94 -0.79 -0.93
N ILE A 380 -15.89 -0.16 -0.25
CA ILE A 380 -17.31 -0.18 -0.62
C ILE A 380 -17.60 0.86 -1.70
N ALA A 381 -17.27 2.14 -1.44
CA ALA A 381 -17.63 3.23 -2.36
C ALA A 381 -16.76 3.22 -3.62
N GLY A 382 -15.54 2.70 -3.52
CA GLY A 382 -14.61 2.56 -4.63
C GLY A 382 -14.67 1.24 -5.37
N PHE A 383 -15.62 0.36 -5.05
CA PHE A 383 -15.72 -0.96 -5.70
C PHE A 383 -15.81 -0.81 -7.23
N PRO A 384 -14.86 -1.36 -7.99
CA PRO A 384 -14.77 -1.13 -9.43
C PRO A 384 -15.72 -2.01 -10.27
N GLY A 385 -16.52 -2.85 -9.62
CA GLY A 385 -17.39 -3.80 -10.30
C GLY A 385 -16.71 -5.14 -10.61
N MET A 386 -17.54 -6.14 -10.96
CA MET A 386 -17.06 -7.48 -11.34
C MET A 386 -16.47 -7.51 -12.75
N TYR A 387 -16.83 -6.54 -13.59
CA TYR A 387 -16.29 -6.33 -14.94
C TYR A 387 -15.90 -4.85 -15.10
N PRO A 388 -14.82 -4.39 -14.45
CA PRO A 388 -14.39 -2.99 -14.48
C PRO A 388 -14.18 -2.47 -15.90
N THR A 389 -13.70 -3.35 -16.79
CA THR A 389 -13.55 -3.10 -18.21
C THR A 389 -14.05 -4.29 -19.01
N TYR A 390 -14.65 -4.04 -20.17
CA TYR A 390 -15.12 -5.07 -21.09
C TYR A 390 -15.16 -4.51 -22.52
N GLN A 391 -15.13 -5.41 -23.51
CA GLN A 391 -15.31 -5.02 -24.90
C GLN A 391 -16.79 -5.05 -25.26
N ILE A 392 -17.23 -4.07 -26.04
CA ILE A 392 -18.58 -4.07 -26.61
C ILE A 392 -18.53 -4.88 -27.92
N ALA A 393 -19.14 -6.07 -27.90
CA ALA A 393 -19.38 -6.85 -29.10
C ALA A 393 -20.50 -6.20 -29.94
N ASP A 394 -20.46 -6.38 -31.26
CA ASP A 394 -21.47 -5.89 -32.22
C ASP A 394 -21.76 -4.38 -32.11
N TRP A 395 -20.72 -3.58 -31.82
CA TRP A 395 -20.82 -2.11 -31.68
C TRP A 395 -21.24 -1.40 -32.97
N ASP A 396 -21.05 -2.06 -34.12
CA ASP A 396 -21.40 -1.62 -35.48
C ASP A 396 -22.75 -2.16 -35.97
N ALA A 397 -23.42 -3.02 -35.19
CA ALA A 397 -24.69 -3.61 -35.60
C ALA A 397 -25.79 -2.55 -35.71
N GLY A 398 -26.12 -2.19 -36.95
CA GLY A 398 -27.14 -1.18 -37.30
C GLY A 398 -26.59 0.10 -37.92
N LEU A 399 -25.27 0.23 -38.13
CA LEU A 399 -24.66 1.31 -38.92
C LEU A 399 -24.66 1.03 -40.43
N ASP A 400 -25.00 -0.20 -40.84
CA ASP A 400 -25.26 -0.59 -42.23
C ASP A 400 -26.70 -0.23 -42.64
N ILE A 401 -27.01 1.06 -42.88
CA ILE A 401 -28.22 1.50 -43.62
C ILE A 401 -27.87 2.58 -44.63
#